data_AF-A0A8C5M2T2-F1
#
_entry.id   AF-A0A8C5M2T2-F1
#
_cell.length_a   1.000
_cell.length_b   1.000
_cell.length_c   1.000
_cell.angle_alpha   90.00
_cell.angle_beta   90.00
_cell.angle_gamma   90.00
#
_symmetry.space_group_name_H-M   'P 1'
#
loop_
_entity.id
_entity.type
_entity.pdbx_description
1 polymer ?
#
loop_
_entity_poly.entity_id
_entity_poly.type
_entity_poly.pdbx_seq_one_letter_code
_entity_poly.pdbx_strand_id
1 'polypeptide(L)'
;MPAAHSGWCVRICLPPLSSQYMHCCSGSNVPSSPPGVTALLSQSPVVHVIKKFNFLALPPANLQQFQGWQNSQPFPVCSMGNSTSRLYSALAKTLSSSTALSQHEEYLQPSDHEPLDPKDLLEECQVALQDRPARLHREFVQLQSDIRSPTFRVMQWNILAQALGEGKDNFVKCPMEALKWEERKYLILEEILLYRPDVLCLQEVDHYFDTFQPILSSLGYQCTFLAKPWSPCLDVEHNNGPDGCALFFLQDRFQLVSSAKIRLSARSLKTNQVAIAEILQCSETGRLLCFAVTHLKARTGWERFRLAQGTDLLRNLDSITQGAKIPLIVCGDFNAEPTEEVYKRFASSSLNLNSAYKVLSEDGESEPPYTTWKIRPSGESCNTLDYIWYSQNALQVNSALGLPTEEQIGPNRLPSFSYPSDHLSLVCDLSFNDCPDRS
;
A
#
# COMPACT_ATOMS: atom_id res chain seq x y z
N MET A 1 -58.71 6.23 -43.26
CA MET A 1 -59.87 6.04 -42.38
C MET A 1 -59.97 4.55 -42.06
N PRO A 2 -60.43 4.11 -40.87
CA PRO A 2 -60.53 4.79 -39.55
C PRO A 2 -59.16 4.73 -38.80
N ALA A 3 -58.87 5.21 -37.57
CA ALA A 3 -59.60 5.41 -36.28
C ALA A 3 -59.68 4.13 -35.39
N ALA A 4 -59.51 4.12 -34.04
CA ALA A 4 -58.99 5.13 -33.09
C ALA A 4 -58.78 4.55 -31.65
N HIS A 5 -58.05 5.30 -30.78
CA HIS A 5 -58.05 5.29 -29.28
C HIS A 5 -57.59 4.00 -28.52
N SER A 6 -57.10 4.03 -27.26
CA SER A 6 -56.81 5.10 -26.25
C SER A 6 -55.50 4.74 -25.49
N GLY A 7 -54.73 5.66 -24.86
CA GLY A 7 -54.93 6.27 -23.52
C GLY A 7 -54.23 5.42 -22.43
N TRP A 8 -53.34 5.90 -21.54
CA TRP A 8 -53.24 7.19 -20.83
C TRP A 8 -51.79 7.70 -20.69
N CYS A 9 -51.61 8.93 -20.16
CA CYS A 9 -50.32 9.55 -19.85
C CYS A 9 -50.43 10.48 -18.61
N VAL A 10 -49.36 10.65 -17.84
CA VAL A 10 -49.28 11.59 -16.69
C VAL A 10 -48.01 12.45 -16.83
N ARG A 11 -48.15 13.76 -16.60
CA ARG A 11 -47.07 14.75 -16.63
C ARG A 11 -46.58 15.08 -15.21
N ILE A 12 -45.33 15.52 -15.10
CA ILE A 12 -44.86 16.40 -14.01
C ILE A 12 -44.26 17.65 -14.66
N CYS A 13 -44.51 18.83 -14.07
CA CYS A 13 -44.13 20.13 -14.63
C CYS A 13 -43.03 20.82 -13.82
N LEU A 14 -42.23 21.66 -14.49
CA LEU A 14 -41.31 22.62 -13.87
C LEU A 14 -41.84 24.06 -14.06
N PRO A 15 -41.76 24.94 -13.04
CA PRO A 15 -41.92 26.38 -13.19
C PRO A 15 -40.56 27.12 -13.37
N PRO A 16 -40.53 28.39 -13.83
CA PRO A 16 -39.37 28.94 -14.54
C PRO A 16 -38.56 30.01 -13.77
N LEU A 17 -37.42 30.37 -14.37
CA LEU A 17 -36.63 31.58 -14.07
C LEU A 17 -37.35 32.88 -14.44
N SER A 18 -37.06 33.96 -13.71
CA SER A 18 -37.22 35.34 -14.18
C SER A 18 -36.14 36.23 -13.56
N SER A 19 -35.87 37.40 -14.15
CA SER A 19 -34.85 38.35 -13.68
C SER A 19 -35.34 39.78 -13.77
N GLN A 20 -34.85 40.66 -12.90
CA GLN A 20 -34.88 42.12 -13.12
C GLN A 20 -33.83 42.85 -12.27
N TYR A 21 -33.50 44.07 -12.68
CA TYR A 21 -32.47 44.94 -12.11
C TYR A 21 -33.05 45.86 -11.01
N MET A 22 -32.27 46.22 -9.99
CA MET A 22 -31.69 47.58 -9.89
C MET A 22 -30.83 47.85 -8.63
N HIS A 23 -29.62 48.35 -8.89
CA HIS A 23 -28.96 49.54 -8.32
C HIS A 23 -29.14 50.02 -6.85
N CYS A 24 -27.96 50.35 -6.27
CA CYS A 24 -27.59 51.57 -5.51
C CYS A 24 -27.37 51.54 -3.98
N CYS A 25 -26.25 52.18 -3.62
CA CYS A 25 -25.94 52.97 -2.41
C CYS A 25 -26.16 52.34 -1.01
N SER A 26 -25.13 51.99 -0.25
CA SER A 26 -24.11 52.85 0.41
C SER A 26 -24.64 53.69 1.57
N GLY A 27 -24.18 53.40 2.80
CA GLY A 27 -24.47 54.17 4.01
C GLY A 27 -23.81 53.55 5.25
N SER A 28 -22.87 54.28 5.86
CA SER A 28 -22.29 53.92 7.15
C SER A 28 -23.18 54.39 8.31
N ASN A 29 -23.11 53.74 9.48
CA ASN A 29 -22.69 54.39 10.72
C ASN A 29 -22.69 53.45 11.94
N VAL A 30 -21.83 53.79 12.91
CA VAL A 30 -21.69 53.24 14.26
C VAL A 30 -22.00 54.41 15.21
N PRO A 31 -22.78 54.25 16.30
CA PRO A 31 -22.14 54.38 17.63
C PRO A 31 -22.76 53.62 18.83
N SER A 32 -21.91 53.47 19.85
CA SER A 32 -22.18 53.57 21.31
C SER A 32 -23.16 52.62 22.06
N SER A 33 -22.58 51.99 23.09
CA SER A 33 -23.21 51.47 24.33
C SER A 33 -22.63 52.26 25.54
N PRO A 34 -22.88 51.95 26.85
CA PRO A 34 -23.92 51.18 27.56
C PRO A 34 -24.73 52.12 28.52
N PRO A 35 -25.27 51.79 29.75
CA PRO A 35 -24.82 50.90 30.87
C PRO A 35 -25.70 49.64 31.05
N GLY A 36 -25.35 48.60 31.84
CA GLY A 36 -25.38 48.51 33.32
C GLY A 36 -26.82 48.31 33.85
N VAL A 37 -27.18 47.40 34.76
CA VAL A 37 -26.47 46.44 35.66
C VAL A 37 -27.41 45.18 35.77
N THR A 38 -27.17 43.99 36.35
CA THR A 38 -26.37 43.49 37.50
C THR A 38 -26.05 41.99 37.31
N ALA A 39 -25.33 41.34 38.24
CA ALA A 39 -24.94 39.92 38.18
C ALA A 39 -25.63 39.02 39.23
N LEU A 40 -25.61 37.71 39.00
CA LEU A 40 -25.63 36.66 40.04
C LEU A 40 -24.88 35.41 39.55
N LEU A 41 -24.28 34.65 40.46
CA LEU A 41 -23.30 33.59 40.19
C LEU A 41 -23.78 32.23 40.72
N SER A 42 -23.49 31.14 39.98
CA SER A 42 -23.53 29.77 40.52
C SER A 42 -22.36 28.92 40.00
N GLN A 43 -21.41 28.70 40.91
CA GLN A 43 -20.20 27.86 40.87
C GLN A 43 -20.42 26.50 40.15
N SER A 44 -19.58 26.06 39.19
CA SER A 44 -18.21 25.47 39.31
C SER A 44 -18.18 23.96 39.60
N PRO A 45 -17.08 23.21 39.33
CA PRO A 45 -15.86 23.53 38.56
C PRO A 45 -15.53 22.55 37.41
N VAL A 46 -14.64 22.96 36.50
CA VAL A 46 -13.92 22.06 35.58
C VAL A 46 -12.70 21.47 36.31
N VAL A 47 -12.45 20.17 36.14
CA VAL A 47 -11.24 19.50 36.68
C VAL A 47 -10.11 19.58 35.65
N HIS A 48 -8.99 20.18 36.05
CA HIS A 48 -7.69 20.05 35.38
C HIS A 48 -6.68 19.47 36.38
N VAL A 49 -6.16 18.28 36.11
CA VAL A 49 -5.12 17.65 36.95
C VAL A 49 -3.77 17.75 36.24
N ILE A 50 -2.98 18.74 36.66
CA ILE A 50 -1.55 18.80 36.31
C ILE A 50 -0.82 17.76 37.17
N LYS A 51 -0.35 16.66 36.55
CA LYS A 51 0.57 15.74 37.23
C LYS A 51 2.00 16.29 37.17
N LYS A 52 2.55 16.61 38.34
CA LYS A 52 3.98 16.89 38.50
C LYS A 52 4.79 15.60 38.25
N PHE A 53 5.88 15.71 37.49
CA PHE A 53 6.97 14.73 37.58
C PHE A 53 7.91 15.15 38.71
N ASN A 54 8.10 14.27 39.69
CA ASN A 54 9.17 14.42 40.69
C ASN A 54 10.44 13.77 40.14
N PHE A 55 11.52 14.54 40.01
CA PHE A 55 12.86 13.96 39.92
C PHE A 55 13.26 13.43 41.30
N LEU A 56 13.59 12.14 41.38
CA LEU A 56 14.33 11.56 42.49
C LEU A 56 15.69 11.11 41.97
N ALA A 57 16.75 11.77 42.43
CA ALA A 57 18.12 11.39 42.11
C ALA A 57 18.55 10.19 42.98
N LEU A 58 19.33 9.29 42.39
CA LEU A 58 20.05 8.22 43.10
C LEU A 58 21.56 8.50 43.02
N PRO A 59 22.32 8.20 44.09
CA PRO A 59 23.74 8.53 44.16
C PRO A 59 24.63 7.54 43.35
N PRO A 60 25.83 7.96 42.91
CA PRO A 60 26.75 7.10 42.19
C PRO A 60 27.43 6.07 43.12
N ALA A 61 27.67 4.87 42.61
CA ALA A 61 28.38 3.80 43.32
C ALA A 61 29.72 3.47 42.64
N ASN A 62 30.77 3.40 43.45
CA ASN A 62 32.19 3.33 43.09
C ASN A 62 32.60 2.33 42.01
N LEU A 63 33.49 2.76 41.11
CA LEU A 63 34.42 1.89 40.40
C LEU A 63 35.45 1.30 41.37
N GLN A 64 35.64 -0.01 41.35
CA GLN A 64 36.86 -0.67 41.83
C GLN A 64 37.29 -1.77 40.85
N GLN A 65 38.59 -1.84 40.60
CA GLN A 65 39.21 -2.87 39.77
C GLN A 65 39.37 -4.17 40.58
N PHE A 66 39.24 -5.32 39.94
CA PHE A 66 40.00 -6.51 40.33
C PHE A 66 40.43 -7.30 39.09
N GLN A 67 41.62 -7.89 39.15
CA GLN A 67 42.23 -8.63 38.05
C GLN A 67 42.20 -10.14 38.30
N GLY A 68 41.92 -10.90 37.23
CA GLY A 68 42.46 -12.23 37.00
C GLY A 68 41.73 -13.42 37.64
N TRP A 69 41.29 -14.35 36.78
CA TRP A 69 41.92 -15.68 36.69
C TRP A 69 41.65 -16.30 35.31
N GLN A 70 42.46 -17.30 34.95
CA GLN A 70 42.42 -18.02 33.66
C GLN A 70 42.11 -19.51 33.88
N ASN A 71 41.87 -20.22 32.77
CA ASN A 71 41.90 -21.67 32.59
C ASN A 71 40.67 -22.49 33.04
N SER A 72 39.82 -22.81 32.05
CA SER A 72 39.16 -24.11 31.93
C SER A 72 39.12 -24.52 30.44
N GLN A 73 39.39 -25.79 30.12
CA GLN A 73 39.59 -26.30 28.76
C GLN A 73 38.28 -26.44 27.95
N PRO A 74 38.32 -26.41 26.60
CA PRO A 74 37.14 -26.56 25.76
C PRO A 74 36.73 -28.03 25.56
N PHE A 75 35.43 -28.26 25.41
CA PHE A 75 34.84 -29.51 24.93
C PHE A 75 34.55 -29.41 23.40
N PRO A 76 34.41 -30.54 22.68
CA PRO A 76 34.66 -30.57 21.24
C PRO A 76 33.57 -29.89 20.39
N VAL A 77 34.03 -29.17 19.36
CA VAL A 77 33.16 -28.62 18.30
C VAL A 77 32.79 -29.74 17.34
N CYS A 78 31.49 -30.05 17.24
CA CYS A 78 30.97 -30.85 16.13
C CYS A 78 31.07 -30.05 14.82
N SER A 79 31.61 -30.68 13.77
CA SER A 79 31.73 -30.05 12.45
C SER A 79 30.35 -29.88 11.80
N MET A 80 29.78 -28.67 11.85
CA MET A 80 28.66 -28.31 10.97
C MET A 80 29.20 -27.95 9.58
N GLY A 81 28.48 -28.35 8.54
CA GLY A 81 28.93 -28.19 7.15
C GLY A 81 28.90 -26.73 6.68
N ASN A 82 29.89 -26.34 5.88
CA ASN A 82 29.89 -25.05 5.20
C ASN A 82 28.79 -25.02 4.12
N SER A 83 27.63 -24.47 4.46
CA SER A 83 26.64 -23.97 3.50
C SER A 83 26.13 -22.61 3.97
N THR A 84 26.93 -21.56 3.74
CA THR A 84 26.51 -20.17 3.92
C THR A 84 25.65 -19.77 2.73
N SER A 85 24.35 -19.54 2.94
CA SER A 85 23.43 -19.21 1.84
C SER A 85 23.79 -17.87 1.17
N ARG A 86 23.37 -17.69 -0.09
CA ARG A 86 23.68 -16.47 -0.84
C ARG A 86 22.94 -15.27 -0.25
N LEU A 87 21.70 -15.44 0.19
CA LEU A 87 20.98 -14.42 0.96
C LEU A 87 21.76 -14.02 2.23
N TYR A 88 22.33 -14.97 2.96
CA TYR A 88 23.20 -14.65 4.11
C TYR A 88 24.40 -13.78 3.71
N SER A 89 25.01 -14.00 2.54
CA SER A 89 26.15 -13.19 2.06
C SER A 89 25.79 -11.76 1.68
N ALA A 90 24.56 -11.52 1.20
CA ALA A 90 24.02 -10.19 0.93
C ALA A 90 23.63 -9.48 2.23
N LEU A 91 22.82 -10.13 3.07
CA LEU A 91 22.28 -9.57 4.32
C LEU A 91 23.38 -9.25 5.35
N ALA A 92 24.40 -10.12 5.51
CA ALA A 92 25.46 -9.91 6.50
C ALA A 92 26.35 -8.68 6.21
N LYS A 93 26.47 -8.27 4.94
CA LYS A 93 27.23 -7.06 4.57
C LYS A 93 26.46 -5.78 4.90
N THR A 94 25.14 -5.75 4.71
CA THR A 94 24.27 -4.64 5.14
C THR A 94 24.29 -4.46 6.66
N LEU A 95 24.28 -5.57 7.42
CA LEU A 95 24.44 -5.50 8.87
C LEU A 95 25.82 -4.95 9.30
N SER A 96 26.88 -5.21 8.50
CA SER A 96 28.24 -4.73 8.78
C SER A 96 28.40 -3.22 8.63
N SER A 97 27.68 -2.58 7.71
CA SER A 97 27.74 -1.12 7.48
C SER A 97 26.82 -0.29 8.39
N SER A 98 25.84 -0.92 9.07
CA SER A 98 24.81 -0.24 9.86
C SER A 98 25.29 0.47 11.14
N THR A 99 26.57 0.34 11.50
CA THR A 99 27.13 0.83 12.79
C THR A 99 27.54 2.32 12.81
N ALA A 100 27.33 3.07 11.72
CA ALA A 100 27.73 4.47 11.59
C ALA A 100 26.56 5.42 11.24
N LEU A 101 25.74 5.78 12.24
CA LEU A 101 24.71 6.83 12.10
C LEU A 101 25.35 8.24 12.05
N SER A 102 25.51 8.79 10.84
CA SER A 102 25.78 10.21 10.63
C SER A 102 25.11 10.73 9.34
N GLN A 103 24.74 12.01 9.30
CA GLN A 103 23.93 12.59 8.24
C GLN A 103 24.77 12.97 7.01
N HIS A 104 24.76 12.16 5.95
CA HIS A 104 25.11 12.61 4.60
C HIS A 104 24.30 11.86 3.54
N GLU A 105 23.77 12.59 2.55
CA GLU A 105 23.20 12.03 1.32
C GLU A 105 24.33 11.65 0.37
N GLU A 106 24.99 10.52 0.63
CA GLU A 106 25.98 9.95 -0.28
C GLU A 106 25.33 8.91 -1.20
N TYR A 107 25.47 9.09 -2.51
CA TYR A 107 24.96 8.15 -3.50
C TYR A 107 25.73 6.82 -3.36
N LEU A 108 25.08 5.79 -2.84
CA LEU A 108 25.58 4.42 -2.87
C LEU A 108 25.92 4.06 -4.32
N GLN A 109 27.20 3.84 -4.59
CA GLN A 109 27.63 3.32 -5.89
C GLN A 109 27.06 1.92 -6.09
N PRO A 110 26.79 1.49 -7.35
CA PRO A 110 26.44 0.10 -7.61
C PRO A 110 27.55 -0.81 -7.08
N SER A 111 27.21 -1.63 -6.09
CA SER A 111 28.11 -2.64 -5.55
C SER A 111 28.44 -3.67 -6.63
N ASP A 112 29.72 -4.02 -6.79
CA ASP A 112 30.17 -5.12 -7.66
C ASP A 112 29.60 -6.46 -7.17
N HIS A 113 28.38 -6.77 -7.59
CA HIS A 113 27.63 -7.97 -7.26
C HIS A 113 27.18 -8.61 -8.57
N GLU A 114 27.44 -9.91 -8.71
CA GLU A 114 26.87 -10.68 -9.81
C GLU A 114 25.33 -10.64 -9.70
N PRO A 115 24.59 -10.43 -10.80
CA PRO A 115 23.13 -10.45 -10.77
C PRO A 115 22.62 -11.77 -10.20
N LEU A 116 21.65 -11.69 -9.29
CA LEU A 116 21.01 -12.89 -8.74
C LEU A 116 20.07 -13.46 -9.82
N ASP A 117 20.26 -14.72 -10.22
CA ASP A 117 19.27 -15.38 -11.09
C ASP A 117 17.97 -15.55 -10.28
N PRO A 118 16.82 -15.04 -10.77
CA PRO A 118 15.54 -15.23 -10.10
C PRO A 118 15.16 -16.72 -9.90
N LYS A 119 15.73 -17.65 -10.67
CA LYS A 119 15.54 -19.10 -10.51
C LYS A 119 16.29 -19.65 -9.30
N ASP A 120 17.58 -19.32 -9.17
CA ASP A 120 18.40 -19.72 -8.02
C ASP A 120 17.76 -19.23 -6.70
N LEU A 121 17.24 -18.00 -6.70
CA LEU A 121 16.53 -17.44 -5.54
C LEU A 121 15.16 -18.09 -5.30
N LEU A 122 14.42 -18.45 -6.35
CA LEU A 122 13.17 -19.19 -6.22
C LEU A 122 13.42 -20.60 -5.66
N GLU A 123 14.51 -21.26 -6.06
CA GLU A 123 14.95 -22.53 -5.48
C GLU A 123 15.39 -22.38 -4.02
N GLU A 124 16.14 -21.31 -3.66
CA GLU A 124 16.47 -21.01 -2.25
C GLU A 124 15.20 -20.79 -1.39
N CYS A 125 14.17 -20.14 -1.93
CA CYS A 125 12.87 -20.00 -1.26
C CYS A 125 12.14 -21.35 -1.11
N GLN A 126 12.13 -22.19 -2.16
CA GLN A 126 11.46 -23.49 -2.15
C GLN A 126 12.15 -24.50 -1.22
N VAL A 127 13.48 -24.48 -1.12
CA VAL A 127 14.23 -25.27 -0.14
C VAL A 127 13.96 -24.78 1.29
N ALA A 128 13.90 -23.46 1.52
CA ALA A 128 13.56 -22.91 2.83
C ALA A 128 12.13 -23.24 3.28
N LEU A 129 11.20 -23.44 2.34
CA LEU A 129 9.79 -23.73 2.57
C LEU A 129 9.42 -25.22 2.39
N GLN A 130 10.38 -26.11 2.14
CA GLN A 130 10.12 -27.52 1.79
C GLN A 130 9.29 -28.29 2.85
N ASP A 131 9.42 -27.90 4.12
CA ASP A 131 8.75 -28.50 5.29
C ASP A 131 7.46 -27.74 5.66
N ARG A 132 6.89 -26.97 4.73
CA ARG A 132 5.62 -26.23 4.86
C ARG A 132 4.54 -26.85 3.97
N PRO A 133 3.24 -26.61 4.26
CA PRO A 133 2.18 -27.02 3.35
C PRO A 133 2.32 -26.28 2.02
N ALA A 134 1.87 -26.89 0.92
CA ALA A 134 1.96 -26.28 -0.40
C ALA A 134 1.37 -24.86 -0.42
N ARG A 135 2.03 -23.96 -1.15
CA ARG A 135 1.58 -22.58 -1.40
C ARG A 135 0.18 -22.57 -2.03
N LEU A 136 -0.55 -21.48 -1.81
CA LEU A 136 -1.86 -21.25 -2.39
C LEU A 136 -1.77 -21.12 -3.92
N HIS A 137 -2.28 -22.10 -4.68
CA HIS A 137 -2.25 -22.04 -6.14
C HIS A 137 -3.38 -21.15 -6.70
N ARG A 138 -3.04 -20.27 -7.63
CA ARG A 138 -3.93 -19.31 -8.29
C ARG A 138 -3.55 -19.17 -9.76
N GLU A 139 -4.53 -19.16 -10.65
CA GLU A 139 -4.36 -19.11 -12.10
C GLU A 139 -4.76 -17.74 -12.68
N PHE A 140 -4.18 -17.37 -13.84
CA PHE A 140 -4.57 -16.15 -14.55
C PHE A 140 -5.79 -16.40 -15.45
N VAL A 141 -6.87 -15.69 -15.18
CA VAL A 141 -8.01 -15.60 -16.10
C VAL A 141 -7.59 -14.73 -17.29
N GLN A 142 -7.60 -15.32 -18.49
CA GLN A 142 -7.30 -14.62 -19.74
C GLN A 142 -8.57 -13.99 -20.31
N LEU A 143 -8.53 -12.69 -20.56
CA LEU A 143 -9.67 -11.87 -20.99
C LEU A 143 -9.67 -11.61 -22.50
N GLN A 144 -8.51 -11.71 -23.14
CA GLN A 144 -8.33 -11.58 -24.58
C GLN A 144 -7.42 -12.71 -25.12
N SER A 145 -7.70 -13.18 -26.33
CA SER A 145 -6.96 -14.26 -27.01
C SER A 145 -6.05 -13.80 -28.15
N ASP A 146 -6.13 -12.54 -28.57
CA ASP A 146 -5.33 -11.93 -29.64
C ASP A 146 -4.79 -10.57 -29.16
N ILE A 147 -3.79 -10.61 -28.28
CA ILE A 147 -3.17 -9.42 -27.69
C ILE A 147 -2.07 -8.92 -28.63
N ARG A 148 -2.30 -7.76 -29.27
CA ARG A 148 -1.44 -7.22 -30.33
C ARG A 148 -0.45 -6.15 -29.88
N SER A 149 -0.81 -5.40 -28.83
CA SER A 149 0.07 -4.41 -28.20
C SER A 149 0.88 -5.06 -27.06
N PRO A 150 2.17 -4.71 -26.88
CA PRO A 150 3.01 -5.28 -25.81
C PRO A 150 2.39 -5.16 -24.42
N THR A 151 2.55 -6.22 -23.63
CA THR A 151 2.00 -6.32 -22.28
C THR A 151 3.02 -5.93 -21.22
N PHE A 152 2.52 -5.47 -20.08
CA PHE A 152 3.27 -5.30 -18.86
C PHE A 152 2.42 -5.71 -17.65
N ARG A 153 3.07 -6.32 -16.65
CA ARG A 153 2.45 -6.89 -15.46
C ARG A 153 2.56 -5.95 -14.28
N VAL A 154 1.44 -5.74 -13.60
CA VAL A 154 1.36 -4.95 -12.36
C VAL A 154 0.95 -5.86 -11.21
N MET A 155 1.67 -5.76 -10.09
CA MET A 155 1.33 -6.43 -8.83
C MET A 155 1.08 -5.39 -7.73
N GLN A 156 -0.02 -5.55 -7.01
CA GLN A 156 -0.47 -4.75 -5.87
C GLN A 156 -0.60 -5.66 -4.66
N TRP A 157 0.06 -5.31 -3.53
CA TRP A 157 -0.03 -6.13 -2.33
C TRP A 157 0.23 -5.34 -1.03
N ASN A 158 -0.71 -5.36 -0.08
CA ASN A 158 -0.36 -5.15 1.32
C ASN A 158 0.33 -6.42 1.83
N ILE A 159 1.62 -6.34 2.19
CA ILE A 159 2.42 -7.53 2.56
C ILE A 159 2.31 -7.90 4.05
N LEU A 160 1.52 -7.15 4.83
CA LEU A 160 1.46 -7.17 6.29
C LEU A 160 2.83 -6.83 6.92
N ALA A 161 2.92 -5.71 7.63
CA ALA A 161 4.17 -5.33 8.32
C ALA A 161 4.50 -6.35 9.41
N GLN A 162 5.78 -6.74 9.51
CA GLN A 162 6.23 -7.75 10.47
C GLN A 162 5.89 -7.37 11.91
N ALA A 163 6.19 -6.11 12.28
CA ALA A 163 5.88 -5.59 13.60
C ALA A 163 4.37 -5.56 13.90
N LEU A 164 3.52 -5.35 12.89
CA LEU A 164 2.06 -5.36 13.08
C LEU A 164 1.54 -6.78 13.23
N GLY A 165 2.01 -7.71 12.40
CA GLY A 165 1.61 -9.11 12.42
C GLY A 165 1.85 -9.78 13.77
N GLU A 166 3.05 -9.62 14.34
CA GLU A 166 3.38 -10.15 15.67
C GLU A 166 2.77 -9.33 16.81
N GLY A 167 2.88 -8.00 16.76
CA GLY A 167 2.67 -7.14 17.93
C GLY A 167 1.29 -6.50 18.08
N LYS A 168 0.47 -6.43 17.02
CA LYS A 168 -0.78 -5.63 17.03
C LYS A 168 -1.98 -6.31 16.39
N ASP A 169 -1.79 -7.17 15.41
CA ASP A 169 -2.89 -7.61 14.56
C ASP A 169 -3.68 -8.79 15.10
N ASN A 170 -3.08 -9.58 16.00
CA ASN A 170 -3.74 -10.60 16.81
C ASN A 170 -4.52 -11.62 15.95
N PHE A 171 -3.86 -12.28 15.00
CA PHE A 171 -4.46 -13.32 14.16
C PHE A 171 -4.78 -14.59 14.96
N VAL A 172 -5.93 -14.64 15.65
CA VAL A 172 -6.31 -15.69 16.62
C VAL A 172 -6.51 -17.10 16.03
N LYS A 173 -6.24 -17.28 14.73
CA LYS A 173 -6.25 -18.57 14.00
C LYS A 173 -4.94 -18.87 13.26
N CYS A 174 -4.00 -17.92 13.22
CA CYS A 174 -2.68 -18.13 12.65
C CYS A 174 -1.71 -18.67 13.73
N PRO A 175 -0.93 -19.73 13.46
CA PRO A 175 0.19 -20.11 14.32
C PRO A 175 1.26 -19.01 14.37
N MET A 176 1.79 -18.69 15.55
CA MET A 176 2.84 -17.67 15.69
C MET A 176 4.10 -18.03 14.89
N GLU A 177 4.34 -19.32 14.68
CA GLU A 177 5.42 -19.84 13.84
C GLU A 177 5.28 -19.40 12.38
N ALA A 178 4.06 -19.32 11.85
CA ALA A 178 3.80 -18.85 10.48
C ALA A 178 3.96 -17.32 10.34
N LEU A 179 3.87 -16.58 11.45
CA LEU A 179 4.05 -15.13 11.46
C LEU A 179 5.53 -14.70 11.47
N LYS A 180 6.47 -15.60 11.83
CA LYS A 180 7.90 -15.29 11.94
C LYS A 180 8.48 -14.73 10.64
N TRP A 181 9.28 -13.67 10.76
CA TRP A 181 9.92 -13.04 9.60
C TRP A 181 10.77 -14.01 8.77
N GLU A 182 11.45 -14.93 9.44
CA GLU A 182 12.29 -15.96 8.82
C GLU A 182 11.52 -16.84 7.83
N GLU A 183 10.22 -17.05 8.05
CA GLU A 183 9.30 -17.78 7.17
C GLU A 183 8.65 -16.84 6.14
N ARG A 184 8.04 -15.74 6.62
CA ARG A 184 7.23 -14.85 5.78
C ARG A 184 8.04 -14.22 4.64
N LYS A 185 9.31 -13.89 4.87
CA LYS A 185 10.18 -13.32 3.84
C LYS A 185 10.30 -14.23 2.60
N TYR A 186 10.41 -15.55 2.79
CA TYR A 186 10.53 -16.50 1.67
C TYR A 186 9.21 -16.67 0.93
N LEU A 187 8.08 -16.68 1.64
CA LEU A 187 6.75 -16.70 1.04
C LEU A 187 6.46 -15.42 0.23
N ILE A 188 6.86 -14.24 0.71
CA ILE A 188 6.72 -12.96 0.00
C ILE A 188 7.63 -12.94 -1.24
N LEU A 189 8.86 -13.43 -1.13
CA LEU A 189 9.79 -13.54 -2.26
C LEU A 189 9.31 -14.58 -3.29
N GLU A 190 8.80 -15.75 -2.88
CA GLU A 190 8.25 -16.74 -3.80
C GLU A 190 7.08 -16.16 -4.61
N GLU A 191 6.13 -15.47 -3.96
CA GLU A 191 5.00 -14.83 -4.65
C GLU A 191 5.48 -13.85 -5.75
N ILE A 192 6.46 -13.00 -5.44
CA ILE A 192 7.03 -12.02 -6.38
C ILE A 192 7.80 -12.74 -7.52
N LEU A 193 8.59 -13.76 -7.20
CA LEU A 193 9.41 -14.51 -8.17
C LEU A 193 8.56 -15.42 -9.07
N LEU A 194 7.43 -15.92 -8.58
CA LEU A 194 6.44 -16.66 -9.34
C LEU A 194 5.74 -15.75 -10.36
N TYR A 195 5.23 -14.61 -9.92
CA TYR A 195 4.39 -13.77 -10.77
C TYR A 195 5.19 -12.79 -11.64
N ARG A 196 6.44 -12.46 -11.28
CA ARG A 196 7.39 -11.63 -12.06
C ARG A 196 6.76 -10.32 -12.58
N PRO A 197 6.29 -9.43 -11.69
CA PRO A 197 5.72 -8.15 -12.11
C PRO A 197 6.76 -7.23 -12.75
N ASP A 198 6.37 -6.49 -13.78
CA ASP A 198 7.21 -5.42 -14.33
C ASP A 198 7.15 -4.16 -13.46
N VAL A 199 6.03 -3.95 -12.75
CA VAL A 199 5.85 -2.94 -11.69
C VAL A 199 5.18 -3.56 -10.46
N LEU A 200 5.80 -3.37 -9.30
CA LEU A 200 5.37 -3.91 -8.01
C LEU A 200 5.07 -2.77 -7.03
N CYS A 201 3.84 -2.74 -6.52
CA CYS A 201 3.31 -1.74 -5.62
C CYS A 201 2.98 -2.38 -4.26
N LEU A 202 3.79 -2.08 -3.23
CA LEU A 202 3.65 -2.67 -1.91
C LEU A 202 3.16 -1.67 -0.86
N GLN A 203 2.45 -2.18 0.16
CA GLN A 203 2.12 -1.45 1.39
C GLN A 203 2.50 -2.27 2.62
N GLU A 204 2.66 -1.57 3.75
CA GLU A 204 3.13 -2.13 5.02
C GLU A 204 4.55 -2.72 4.94
N VAL A 205 5.41 -2.08 4.14
CA VAL A 205 6.81 -2.49 4.03
C VAL A 205 7.61 -1.90 5.19
N ASP A 206 7.86 -2.69 6.23
CA ASP A 206 8.80 -2.36 7.33
C ASP A 206 10.21 -2.96 7.14
N HIS A 207 10.36 -4.02 6.31
CA HIS A 207 11.64 -4.65 5.96
C HIS A 207 12.27 -4.16 4.63
N TYR A 208 12.11 -2.87 4.30
CA TYR A 208 12.55 -2.32 3.01
C TYR A 208 14.07 -2.33 2.82
N PHE A 209 14.83 -1.75 3.74
CA PHE A 209 16.27 -1.50 3.56
C PHE A 209 17.13 -2.75 3.80
N ASP A 210 16.73 -3.62 4.72
CA ASP A 210 17.44 -4.85 5.04
C ASP A 210 17.17 -5.96 4.03
N THR A 211 15.93 -6.10 3.55
CA THR A 211 15.52 -7.26 2.72
C THR A 211 15.08 -6.85 1.31
N PHE A 212 14.01 -6.07 1.15
CA PHE A 212 13.38 -5.91 -0.17
C PHE A 212 14.22 -5.11 -1.16
N GLN A 213 14.83 -4.00 -0.75
CA GLN A 213 15.67 -3.17 -1.61
C GLN A 213 16.88 -3.93 -2.17
N PRO A 214 17.79 -4.53 -1.34
CA PRO A 214 18.97 -5.20 -1.87
C PRO A 214 18.61 -6.39 -2.77
N ILE A 215 17.60 -7.18 -2.40
CA ILE A 215 17.17 -8.34 -3.20
C ILE A 215 16.54 -7.89 -4.52
N LEU A 216 15.55 -6.98 -4.51
CA LEU A 216 14.88 -6.57 -5.75
C LEU A 216 15.81 -5.76 -6.67
N SER A 217 16.72 -4.94 -6.13
CA SER A 217 17.77 -4.29 -6.95
C SER A 217 18.69 -5.31 -7.63
N SER A 218 19.09 -6.39 -6.94
CA SER A 218 19.92 -7.45 -7.56
C SER A 218 19.19 -8.27 -8.64
N LEU A 219 17.86 -8.19 -8.69
CA LEU A 219 16.98 -8.80 -9.68
C LEU A 219 16.57 -7.83 -10.81
N GLY A 220 17.16 -6.63 -10.85
CA GLY A 220 16.95 -5.62 -11.90
C GLY A 220 15.85 -4.58 -11.64
N TYR A 221 15.28 -4.52 -10.42
CA TYR A 221 14.28 -3.52 -10.09
C TYR A 221 14.88 -2.21 -9.57
N GLN A 222 14.48 -1.08 -10.15
CA GLN A 222 14.56 0.21 -9.46
C GLN A 222 13.64 0.17 -8.24
N CYS A 223 14.08 0.76 -7.12
CA CYS A 223 13.37 0.69 -5.84
C CYS A 223 13.11 2.10 -5.26
N THR A 224 11.86 2.43 -4.93
CA THR A 224 11.48 3.67 -4.23
C THR A 224 10.61 3.38 -2.99
N PHE A 225 10.98 3.93 -1.83
CA PHE A 225 10.23 3.81 -0.57
C PHE A 225 9.80 5.17 0.03
N LEU A 226 8.69 5.14 0.76
CA LEU A 226 8.17 6.25 1.56
C LEU A 226 7.44 5.72 2.81
N ALA A 227 8.08 5.86 3.97
CA ALA A 227 7.53 5.52 5.28
C ALA A 227 6.32 6.41 5.68
N LYS A 228 5.39 5.85 6.45
CA LYS A 228 4.36 6.61 7.19
C LYS A 228 5.05 7.46 8.27
N PRO A 229 4.87 8.80 8.35
CA PRO A 229 5.61 9.67 9.27
C PRO A 229 5.52 9.29 10.76
N TRP A 230 4.43 8.66 11.16
CA TRP A 230 4.19 8.09 12.47
C TRP A 230 3.66 6.66 12.31
N SER A 231 4.47 5.77 11.72
CA SER A 231 4.09 4.37 11.51
C SER A 231 3.65 3.69 12.82
N PRO A 232 2.56 2.91 12.83
CA PRO A 232 2.18 2.10 13.99
C PRO A 232 3.18 0.99 14.34
N CYS A 233 4.16 0.65 13.49
CA CYS A 233 5.20 -0.31 13.84
C CYS A 233 6.07 0.19 15.00
N LEU A 234 6.25 1.51 15.12
CA LEU A 234 7.07 2.16 16.15
C LEU A 234 6.53 2.00 17.58
N ASP A 235 5.25 1.63 17.77
CA ASP A 235 4.71 1.32 19.10
C ASP A 235 4.90 -0.17 19.51
N VAL A 236 5.58 -0.97 18.69
CA VAL A 236 5.80 -2.42 18.93
C VAL A 236 7.25 -2.64 19.38
N GLU A 237 7.45 -3.49 20.39
CA GLU A 237 8.79 -3.85 20.85
C GLU A 237 9.54 -4.66 19.77
N HIS A 238 10.85 -4.43 19.62
CA HIS A 238 11.69 -5.05 18.58
C HIS A 238 11.28 -4.79 17.11
N ASN A 239 10.51 -3.73 16.81
CA ASN A 239 10.17 -3.35 15.43
C ASN A 239 11.40 -3.01 14.55
N ASN A 240 11.28 -3.24 13.24
CA ASN A 240 12.30 -2.92 12.22
C ASN A 240 12.22 -1.45 11.72
N GLY A 241 11.63 -0.55 12.50
CA GLY A 241 11.36 0.84 12.10
C GLY A 241 9.96 1.05 11.50
N PRO A 242 9.76 2.14 10.72
CA PRO A 242 8.44 2.54 10.26
C PRO A 242 8.04 1.89 8.93
N ASP A 243 6.84 1.28 8.88
CA ASP A 243 6.25 0.81 7.63
C ASP A 243 5.91 1.94 6.66
N GLY A 244 5.83 1.59 5.37
CA GLY A 244 5.48 2.54 4.31
C GLY A 244 4.86 1.91 3.08
N CYS A 245 4.77 2.73 2.03
CA CYS A 245 4.55 2.26 0.66
C CYS A 245 5.89 2.11 -0.05
N ALA A 246 6.00 1.10 -0.91
CA ALA A 246 7.13 0.95 -1.83
C ALA A 246 6.62 0.76 -3.26
N LEU A 247 7.36 1.30 -4.22
CA LEU A 247 7.15 1.11 -5.65
C LEU A 247 8.46 0.60 -6.24
N PHE A 248 8.37 -0.49 -7.01
CA PHE A 248 9.49 -1.07 -7.72
C PHE A 248 9.13 -1.26 -9.20
N PHE A 249 10.09 -1.13 -10.11
CA PHE A 249 9.88 -1.44 -11.53
C PHE A 249 11.15 -2.01 -12.17
N LEU A 250 11.01 -2.89 -13.16
CA LEU A 250 12.14 -3.46 -13.90
C LEU A 250 12.80 -2.41 -14.81
N GLN A 251 14.11 -2.21 -14.64
CA GLN A 251 14.88 -1.15 -15.31
C GLN A 251 15.07 -1.36 -16.82
N ASP A 252 14.90 -2.59 -17.33
CA ASP A 252 14.93 -2.90 -18.76
C ASP A 252 13.59 -2.60 -19.45
N ARG A 253 12.46 -2.86 -18.77
CA ARG A 253 11.10 -2.53 -19.25
C ARG A 253 10.75 -1.05 -19.15
N PHE A 254 11.27 -0.34 -18.14
CA PHE A 254 10.88 1.03 -17.82
C PHE A 254 12.05 1.93 -17.41
N GLN A 255 12.03 3.19 -17.87
CA GLN A 255 12.91 4.26 -17.42
C GLN A 255 12.15 5.30 -16.56
N LEU A 256 12.69 5.68 -15.41
CA LEU A 256 12.12 6.74 -14.57
C LEU A 256 12.27 8.12 -15.23
N VAL A 257 11.15 8.84 -15.39
CA VAL A 257 11.11 10.23 -15.88
C VAL A 257 10.91 11.22 -14.73
N SER A 258 10.09 10.89 -13.73
CA SER A 258 9.97 11.69 -12.50
C SER A 258 9.32 10.88 -11.37
N SER A 259 9.69 11.18 -10.12
CA SER A 259 9.14 10.55 -8.90
C SER A 259 8.59 11.62 -7.94
N ALA A 260 7.44 11.36 -7.34
CA ALA A 260 6.75 12.23 -6.39
C ALA A 260 6.39 11.47 -5.10
N LYS A 261 6.95 11.91 -3.97
CA LYS A 261 6.67 11.37 -2.63
C LYS A 261 5.60 12.22 -1.93
N ILE A 262 4.37 11.71 -1.89
CA ILE A 262 3.17 12.47 -1.51
C ILE A 262 2.75 12.12 -0.08
N ARG A 263 2.86 13.08 0.85
CA ARG A 263 2.18 12.98 2.15
C ARG A 263 0.73 13.48 2.00
N LEU A 264 -0.25 12.58 2.12
CA LEU A 264 -1.65 12.85 1.84
C LEU A 264 -2.26 13.84 2.84
N SER A 265 -3.20 14.67 2.37
CA SER A 265 -3.86 15.72 3.15
C SER A 265 -5.37 15.46 3.27
N ALA A 266 -5.97 15.79 4.41
CA ALA A 266 -7.41 15.79 4.62
C ALA A 266 -7.87 17.21 4.93
N ARG A 267 -8.49 17.88 3.95
CA ARG A 267 -8.93 19.30 4.06
C ARG A 267 -7.80 20.21 4.55
N SER A 268 -6.68 20.19 3.83
CA SER A 268 -5.42 20.90 4.12
C SER A 268 -4.59 20.41 5.32
N LEU A 269 -5.14 19.58 6.22
CA LEU A 269 -4.35 18.95 7.30
C LEU A 269 -3.50 17.81 6.75
N LYS A 270 -2.19 17.81 6.97
CA LYS A 270 -1.31 16.69 6.57
C LYS A 270 -1.55 15.47 7.46
N THR A 271 -1.94 14.37 6.84
CA THR A 271 -2.30 13.11 7.51
C THR A 271 -1.07 12.27 7.84
N ASN A 272 -1.27 11.01 8.27
CA ASN A 272 -0.20 10.04 8.48
C ASN A 272 -0.02 9.09 7.28
N GLN A 273 -0.91 9.17 6.29
CA GLN A 273 -0.89 8.30 5.12
C GLN A 273 -0.06 8.95 4.00
N VAL A 274 0.47 8.10 3.14
CA VAL A 274 1.44 8.43 2.12
C VAL A 274 1.10 7.72 0.82
N ALA A 275 1.55 8.30 -0.28
CA ALA A 275 1.54 7.69 -1.60
C ALA A 275 2.85 8.03 -2.34
N ILE A 276 3.28 7.13 -3.22
CA ILE A 276 4.33 7.39 -4.21
C ILE A 276 3.64 7.46 -5.57
N ALA A 277 4.06 8.38 -6.43
CA ALA A 277 3.63 8.43 -7.83
C ALA A 277 4.85 8.67 -8.73
N GLU A 278 5.06 7.82 -9.73
CA GLU A 278 6.20 7.90 -10.65
C GLU A 278 5.71 7.87 -12.10
N ILE A 279 6.25 8.76 -12.94
CA ILE A 279 6.08 8.70 -14.39
C ILE A 279 7.24 7.89 -14.94
N LEU A 280 6.91 6.77 -15.57
CA LEU A 280 7.84 5.87 -16.24
C LEU A 280 7.64 5.97 -17.76
N GLN A 281 8.74 5.81 -18.51
CA GLN A 281 8.70 5.60 -19.95
C GLN A 281 8.90 4.10 -20.24
N CYS A 282 7.96 3.48 -20.95
CA CYS A 282 8.10 2.10 -21.40
C CYS A 282 9.18 2.01 -22.50
N SER A 283 10.25 1.23 -22.25
CA SER A 283 11.41 1.10 -23.16
C SER A 283 11.02 0.59 -24.55
N GLU A 284 10.02 -0.30 -24.61
CA GLU A 284 9.59 -1.00 -25.82
C GLU A 284 8.69 -0.14 -26.74
N THR A 285 7.85 0.71 -26.14
CA THR A 285 6.86 1.53 -26.89
C THR A 285 7.20 3.03 -26.93
N GLY A 286 8.15 3.48 -26.11
CA GLY A 286 8.45 4.89 -25.86
C GLY A 286 7.32 5.67 -25.16
N ARG A 287 6.20 5.04 -24.80
CA ARG A 287 5.03 5.71 -24.19
C ARG A 287 5.28 6.00 -22.71
N LEU A 288 4.78 7.15 -22.24
CA LEU A 288 4.74 7.49 -20.83
C LEU A 288 3.54 6.84 -20.14
N LEU A 289 3.72 6.44 -18.88
CA LEU A 289 2.71 5.85 -18.02
C LEU A 289 3.00 6.28 -16.57
N CYS A 290 2.00 6.77 -15.85
CA CYS A 290 2.11 7.10 -14.44
C CYS A 290 1.67 5.90 -13.59
N PHE A 291 2.52 5.44 -12.68
CA PHE A 291 2.18 4.46 -11.66
C PHE A 291 2.09 5.15 -10.30
N ALA A 292 1.15 4.73 -9.46
CA ALA A 292 1.04 5.22 -8.10
C ALA A 292 0.69 4.10 -7.12
N VAL A 293 1.21 4.20 -5.90
CA VAL A 293 0.93 3.29 -4.78
C VAL A 293 0.53 4.09 -3.55
N THR A 294 -0.48 3.62 -2.81
CA THR A 294 -1.01 4.29 -1.60
C THR A 294 -1.43 3.28 -0.52
N HIS A 295 -1.44 3.72 0.73
CA HIS A 295 -2.12 3.03 1.84
C HIS A 295 -2.97 4.08 2.59
N LEU A 296 -4.31 3.95 2.57
CA LEU A 296 -5.22 4.96 3.15
C LEU A 296 -5.50 4.74 4.66
N LYS A 297 -6.41 5.51 5.26
CA LYS A 297 -6.65 5.46 6.71
C LYS A 297 -7.48 4.24 7.12
N ALA A 298 -6.81 3.27 7.74
CA ALA A 298 -7.39 2.05 8.28
C ALA A 298 -8.43 2.23 9.40
N ARG A 299 -9.24 1.18 9.60
CA ARG A 299 -10.36 1.02 10.57
C ARG A 299 -11.63 1.81 10.23
N THR A 300 -12.77 1.34 10.73
CA THR A 300 -14.09 1.98 10.63
C THR A 300 -14.17 3.30 11.40
N GLY A 301 -15.11 4.16 11.02
CA GLY A 301 -15.27 5.53 11.53
C GLY A 301 -14.36 6.57 10.85
N TRP A 302 -13.66 6.18 9.77
CA TRP A 302 -12.70 7.03 9.04
C TRP A 302 -13.06 7.21 7.56
N GLU A 303 -14.27 6.85 7.14
CA GLU A 303 -14.77 6.84 5.76
C GLU A 303 -14.66 8.24 5.14
N ARG A 304 -15.10 9.25 5.90
CA ARG A 304 -15.00 10.68 5.51
C ARG A 304 -13.55 11.20 5.45
N PHE A 305 -12.63 10.54 6.13
CA PHE A 305 -11.20 10.88 6.14
C PHE A 305 -10.49 10.20 4.96
N ARG A 306 -10.80 8.92 4.67
CA ARG A 306 -10.41 8.23 3.44
C ARG A 306 -10.89 8.97 2.20
N LEU A 307 -12.14 9.41 2.15
CA LEU A 307 -12.66 10.27 1.06
C LEU A 307 -11.82 11.54 0.88
N ALA A 308 -11.44 12.22 1.97
CA ALA A 308 -10.63 13.42 1.91
C ALA A 308 -9.21 13.14 1.39
N GLN A 309 -8.59 12.04 1.84
CA GLN A 309 -7.28 11.57 1.39
C GLN A 309 -7.27 11.16 -0.09
N GLY A 310 -8.26 10.37 -0.52
CA GLY A 310 -8.43 9.97 -1.91
C GLY A 310 -8.71 11.16 -2.83
N THR A 311 -9.50 12.14 -2.38
CA THR A 311 -9.69 13.41 -3.11
C THR A 311 -8.41 14.24 -3.22
N ASP A 312 -7.53 14.17 -2.23
CA ASP A 312 -6.21 14.80 -2.28
C ASP A 312 -5.26 14.06 -3.22
N LEU A 313 -5.21 12.73 -3.15
CA LEU A 313 -4.44 11.88 -4.05
C LEU A 313 -4.82 12.11 -5.51
N LEU A 314 -6.12 12.05 -5.86
CA LEU A 314 -6.62 12.32 -7.21
C LEU A 314 -6.20 13.71 -7.72
N ARG A 315 -6.17 14.75 -6.87
CA ARG A 315 -5.71 16.09 -7.28
C ARG A 315 -4.21 16.14 -7.56
N ASN A 316 -3.40 15.41 -6.79
CA ASN A 316 -1.96 15.29 -7.07
C ASN A 316 -1.74 14.52 -8.37
N LEU A 317 -2.45 13.40 -8.58
CA LEU A 317 -2.33 12.58 -9.79
C LEU A 317 -2.83 13.29 -11.05
N ASP A 318 -3.89 14.11 -10.96
CA ASP A 318 -4.34 15.00 -12.04
C ASP A 318 -3.23 15.99 -12.44
N SER A 319 -2.59 16.63 -11.47
CA SER A 319 -1.47 17.55 -11.71
C SER A 319 -0.23 16.84 -12.30
N ILE A 320 0.07 15.62 -11.85
CA ILE A 320 1.23 14.83 -12.31
C ILE A 320 0.99 14.31 -13.74
N THR A 321 -0.20 13.78 -14.03
CA THR A 321 -0.62 13.30 -15.36
C THR A 321 -0.96 14.43 -16.35
N GLN A 322 -0.76 15.69 -15.95
CA GLN A 322 -1.01 16.89 -16.75
C GLN A 322 -2.48 17.05 -17.22
N GLY A 323 -3.42 16.61 -16.38
CA GLY A 323 -4.84 16.49 -16.71
C GLY A 323 -5.14 15.25 -17.56
N ALA A 324 -4.77 14.06 -17.06
CA ALA A 324 -4.98 12.75 -17.69
C ALA A 324 -4.39 12.58 -19.12
N LYS A 325 -3.38 13.38 -19.49
CA LYS A 325 -2.65 13.22 -20.77
C LYS A 325 -1.70 12.03 -20.74
N ILE A 326 -1.10 11.78 -19.58
CA ILE A 326 -0.31 10.58 -19.30
C ILE A 326 -1.29 9.56 -18.69
N PRO A 327 -1.43 8.35 -19.25
CA PRO A 327 -2.23 7.28 -18.65
C PRO A 327 -1.79 6.97 -17.23
N LEU A 328 -2.72 6.49 -16.39
CA LEU A 328 -2.51 6.31 -14.97
C LEU A 328 -2.89 4.89 -14.53
N ILE A 329 -2.08 4.32 -13.63
CA ILE A 329 -2.41 3.15 -12.83
C ILE A 329 -2.24 3.52 -11.34
N VAL A 330 -3.23 3.22 -10.50
CA VAL A 330 -3.17 3.45 -9.04
C VAL A 330 -3.44 2.16 -8.30
N CYS A 331 -2.39 1.65 -7.66
CA CYS A 331 -2.42 0.49 -6.77
C CYS A 331 -2.62 0.95 -5.32
N GLY A 332 -3.26 0.14 -4.50
CA GLY A 332 -3.12 0.27 -3.05
C GLY A 332 -4.21 -0.39 -2.22
N ASP A 333 -3.93 -0.51 -0.94
CA ASP A 333 -4.90 -0.74 0.11
C ASP A 333 -5.61 0.58 0.46
N PHE A 334 -6.88 0.67 0.08
CA PHE A 334 -7.73 1.83 0.31
C PHE A 334 -8.43 1.75 1.69
N ASN A 335 -8.36 0.62 2.39
CA ASN A 335 -9.05 0.35 3.66
C ASN A 335 -10.55 0.73 3.62
N ALA A 336 -11.16 0.56 2.44
CA ALA A 336 -12.53 0.93 2.12
C ALA A 336 -13.13 -0.05 1.12
N GLU A 337 -14.38 -0.45 1.36
CA GLU A 337 -15.17 -1.26 0.44
C GLU A 337 -15.72 -0.45 -0.75
N PRO A 338 -16.18 -1.11 -1.83
CA PRO A 338 -16.79 -0.44 -3.00
C PRO A 338 -18.02 0.41 -2.65
N THR A 339 -18.64 0.16 -1.49
CA THR A 339 -19.77 0.92 -0.96
C THR A 339 -19.41 2.30 -0.42
N GLU A 340 -18.12 2.60 -0.18
CA GLU A 340 -17.66 3.88 0.37
C GLU A 340 -17.55 5.00 -0.66
N GLU A 341 -17.69 6.24 -0.17
CA GLU A 341 -17.53 7.44 -0.99
C GLU A 341 -16.13 7.61 -1.59
N VAL A 342 -15.09 7.04 -0.97
CA VAL A 342 -13.71 7.10 -1.53
C VAL A 342 -13.59 6.26 -2.80
N TYR A 343 -14.22 5.08 -2.84
CA TYR A 343 -14.26 4.22 -4.03
C TYR A 343 -15.06 4.91 -5.15
N LYS A 344 -16.28 5.37 -4.84
CA LYS A 344 -17.14 6.09 -5.79
C LYS A 344 -16.43 7.32 -6.37
N ARG A 345 -15.62 8.01 -5.57
CA ARG A 345 -14.85 9.19 -6.00
C ARG A 345 -13.70 8.85 -6.96
N PHE A 346 -13.16 7.63 -6.93
CA PHE A 346 -12.21 7.14 -7.93
C PHE A 346 -12.93 6.71 -9.21
N ALA A 347 -13.99 5.91 -9.11
CA ALA A 347 -14.80 5.47 -10.25
C ALA A 347 -15.46 6.64 -11.01
N SER A 348 -15.86 7.70 -10.31
CA SER A 348 -16.42 8.92 -10.91
C SER A 348 -15.38 10.02 -11.18
N SER A 349 -14.09 9.67 -11.26
CA SER A 349 -13.01 10.64 -11.44
C SER A 349 -12.89 11.14 -12.88
N SER A 350 -12.54 12.41 -13.07
CA SER A 350 -12.16 12.97 -14.38
C SER A 350 -10.91 12.34 -14.98
N LEU A 351 -10.14 11.57 -14.19
CA LEU A 351 -9.03 10.74 -14.66
C LEU A 351 -9.47 9.45 -15.37
N ASN A 352 -10.79 9.23 -15.49
CA ASN A 352 -11.41 8.13 -16.22
C ASN A 352 -10.84 6.75 -15.81
N LEU A 353 -10.95 6.46 -14.51
CA LEU A 353 -10.41 5.26 -13.89
C LEU A 353 -11.48 4.18 -13.74
N ASN A 354 -11.15 2.96 -14.14
CA ASN A 354 -11.90 1.75 -13.80
C ASN A 354 -11.02 0.86 -12.88
N SER A 355 -11.64 -0.06 -12.13
CA SER A 355 -10.90 -1.04 -11.34
C SER A 355 -10.65 -2.31 -12.16
N ALA A 356 -9.40 -2.77 -12.19
CA ALA A 356 -8.97 -3.89 -13.01
C ALA A 356 -9.52 -5.24 -12.53
N TYR A 357 -9.92 -5.39 -11.26
CA TYR A 357 -10.37 -6.67 -10.71
C TYR A 357 -11.86 -6.96 -10.93
N LYS A 358 -12.66 -5.96 -11.33
CA LYS A 358 -14.05 -6.13 -11.79
C LYS A 358 -14.19 -7.14 -12.93
N VAL A 359 -13.17 -7.27 -13.78
CA VAL A 359 -13.13 -8.16 -14.95
C VAL A 359 -13.23 -9.65 -14.61
N LEU A 360 -13.08 -10.03 -13.34
CA LEU A 360 -13.23 -11.41 -12.86
C LEU A 360 -14.69 -11.78 -12.53
N SER A 361 -15.62 -10.82 -12.58
CA SER A 361 -17.05 -11.06 -12.37
C SER A 361 -17.76 -11.40 -13.69
N GLU A 362 -18.89 -12.11 -13.60
CA GLU A 362 -19.69 -12.50 -14.78
C GLU A 362 -20.28 -11.31 -15.57
N ASP A 363 -20.46 -10.16 -14.92
CA ASP A 363 -20.94 -8.92 -15.54
C ASP A 363 -19.82 -7.93 -15.94
N GLY A 364 -18.58 -8.17 -15.51
CA GLY A 364 -17.44 -7.26 -15.70
C GLY A 364 -17.52 -5.95 -14.89
N GLU A 365 -18.56 -5.80 -14.07
CA GLU A 365 -18.93 -4.57 -13.37
C GLU A 365 -18.95 -4.72 -11.85
N SER A 366 -19.02 -5.95 -11.33
CA SER A 366 -18.94 -6.27 -9.91
C SER A 366 -17.49 -6.45 -9.44
N GLU A 367 -17.12 -5.76 -8.37
CA GLU A 367 -15.83 -5.96 -7.69
C GLU A 367 -15.75 -7.36 -7.03
N PRO A 368 -14.54 -7.90 -6.77
CA PRO A 368 -14.40 -9.22 -6.16
C PRO A 368 -15.04 -9.29 -4.77
N PRO A 369 -15.42 -10.49 -4.29
CA PRO A 369 -16.05 -10.66 -2.99
C PRO A 369 -15.14 -10.29 -1.81
N TYR A 370 -13.82 -10.45 -1.97
CA TYR A 370 -12.82 -10.03 -1.00
C TYR A 370 -11.44 -9.87 -1.65
N THR A 371 -10.56 -9.10 -1.00
CA THR A 371 -9.11 -9.07 -1.24
C THR A 371 -8.32 -9.43 0.03
N THR A 372 -8.95 -9.36 1.20
CA THR A 372 -8.39 -9.79 2.48
C THR A 372 -9.40 -10.63 3.26
N TRP A 373 -8.94 -11.70 3.90
CA TRP A 373 -9.78 -12.60 4.70
C TRP A 373 -9.02 -13.12 5.92
N LYS A 374 -9.50 -12.77 7.13
CA LYS A 374 -8.75 -12.88 8.39
C LYS A 374 -9.65 -13.09 9.60
N ILE A 375 -9.10 -13.66 10.67
CA ILE A 375 -9.80 -13.84 11.95
C ILE A 375 -8.97 -13.20 13.08
N ARG A 376 -9.57 -12.23 13.76
CA ARG A 376 -8.96 -11.39 14.81
C ARG A 376 -9.88 -11.40 16.07
N PRO A 377 -9.53 -10.80 17.22
CA PRO A 377 -10.37 -10.88 18.43
C PRO A 377 -11.73 -10.18 18.29
N SER A 378 -11.87 -9.30 17.30
CA SER A 378 -13.13 -8.66 16.89
C SER A 378 -14.06 -9.56 16.07
N GLY A 379 -13.60 -10.75 15.67
CA GLY A 379 -14.31 -11.68 14.79
C GLY A 379 -13.57 -11.96 13.49
N GLU A 380 -14.26 -12.65 12.60
CA GLU A 380 -13.86 -12.86 11.21
C GLU A 380 -14.12 -11.60 10.38
N SER A 381 -13.29 -11.35 9.37
CA SER A 381 -13.40 -10.20 8.47
C SER A 381 -12.95 -10.63 7.07
N CYS A 382 -13.82 -10.41 6.09
CA CYS A 382 -13.66 -10.79 4.69
C CYS A 382 -14.16 -9.60 3.86
N ASN A 383 -13.26 -8.88 3.21
CA ASN A 383 -13.53 -7.55 2.64
C ASN A 383 -12.69 -7.29 1.39
N THR A 384 -13.21 -6.50 0.45
CA THR A 384 -12.44 -5.95 -0.68
C THR A 384 -11.95 -4.56 -0.34
N LEU A 385 -10.64 -4.42 -0.13
CA LEU A 385 -9.97 -3.19 0.30
C LEU A 385 -8.83 -2.78 -0.64
N ASP A 386 -8.33 -3.70 -1.46
CA ASP A 386 -7.20 -3.51 -2.38
C ASP A 386 -7.71 -3.30 -3.81
N TYR A 387 -7.08 -2.37 -4.53
CA TYR A 387 -7.51 -2.04 -5.90
C TYR A 387 -6.31 -1.79 -6.81
N ILE A 388 -6.48 -2.13 -8.09
CA ILE A 388 -5.64 -1.66 -9.20
C ILE A 388 -6.53 -0.84 -10.13
N TRP A 389 -6.53 0.48 -9.97
CA TRP A 389 -7.22 1.40 -10.86
C TRP A 389 -6.40 1.64 -12.13
N TYR A 390 -7.05 1.78 -13.30
CA TYR A 390 -6.38 2.05 -14.58
C TYR A 390 -7.18 3.02 -15.45
N SER A 391 -6.49 3.85 -16.27
CA SER A 391 -7.11 4.74 -17.26
C SER A 391 -7.74 3.98 -18.43
N GLN A 392 -9.04 3.66 -18.33
CA GLN A 392 -9.75 2.77 -19.26
C GLN A 392 -9.80 3.26 -20.73
N ASN A 393 -9.58 4.55 -20.99
CA ASN A 393 -9.48 5.10 -22.34
C ASN A 393 -8.13 4.84 -23.02
N ALA A 394 -7.08 4.51 -22.28
CA ALA A 394 -5.71 4.41 -22.79
C ALA A 394 -5.04 3.04 -22.53
N LEU A 395 -5.62 2.23 -21.65
CA LEU A 395 -5.13 0.93 -21.20
C LEU A 395 -6.29 -0.08 -21.16
N GLN A 396 -5.97 -1.34 -21.43
CA GLN A 396 -6.87 -2.48 -21.27
C GLN A 396 -6.24 -3.53 -20.35
N VAL A 397 -7.08 -4.32 -19.68
CA VAL A 397 -6.66 -5.49 -18.88
C VAL A 397 -6.77 -6.72 -19.78
N ASN A 398 -5.67 -7.47 -19.90
CA ASN A 398 -5.57 -8.65 -20.75
C ASN A 398 -5.71 -9.94 -19.93
N SER A 399 -5.19 -9.94 -18.70
CA SER A 399 -5.34 -11.03 -17.74
C SER A 399 -5.45 -10.49 -16.31
N ALA A 400 -6.08 -11.24 -15.42
CA ALA A 400 -6.06 -10.99 -13.98
C ALA A 400 -5.90 -12.30 -13.20
N LEU A 401 -5.10 -12.26 -12.13
CA LEU A 401 -4.82 -13.42 -11.29
C LEU A 401 -6.02 -13.70 -10.39
N GLY A 402 -6.65 -14.86 -10.61
CA GLY A 402 -7.84 -15.29 -9.92
C GLY A 402 -7.68 -15.30 -8.39
N LEU A 403 -8.81 -15.13 -7.70
CA LEU A 403 -8.88 -15.27 -6.26
C LEU A 403 -9.23 -16.73 -5.92
N PRO A 404 -8.70 -17.26 -4.80
CA PRO A 404 -8.99 -18.63 -4.36
C PRO A 404 -10.43 -18.77 -3.84
N THR A 405 -10.91 -20.00 -3.72
CA THR A 405 -12.18 -20.29 -3.05
C THR A 405 -12.03 -20.34 -1.53
N GLU A 406 -13.15 -20.38 -0.79
CA GLU A 406 -13.12 -20.54 0.66
C GLU A 406 -12.41 -21.84 1.09
N GLU A 407 -12.63 -22.93 0.35
CA GLU A 407 -12.01 -24.24 0.59
C GLU A 407 -10.50 -24.21 0.37
N GLN A 408 -10.02 -23.42 -0.60
CA GLN A 408 -8.60 -23.24 -0.90
C GLN A 408 -7.89 -22.36 0.15
N ILE A 409 -8.57 -21.36 0.71
CA ILE A 409 -8.08 -20.59 1.87
C ILE A 409 -8.12 -21.40 3.16
N GLY A 410 -9.11 -22.29 3.29
CA GLY A 410 -9.33 -23.13 4.47
C GLY A 410 -9.95 -22.39 5.67
N PRO A 411 -10.21 -23.09 6.78
CA PRO A 411 -11.04 -22.58 7.88
C PRO A 411 -10.35 -21.59 8.83
N ASN A 412 -9.02 -21.46 8.78
CA ASN A 412 -8.26 -20.53 9.62
C ASN A 412 -8.01 -19.17 8.97
N ARG A 413 -8.30 -19.05 7.66
CA ARG A 413 -8.08 -17.85 6.83
C ARG A 413 -6.60 -17.42 6.76
N LEU A 414 -6.35 -16.17 6.44
CA LEU A 414 -5.02 -15.60 6.24
C LEU A 414 -4.56 -14.78 7.48
N PRO A 415 -3.25 -14.69 7.76
CA PRO A 415 -2.15 -15.40 7.09
C PRO A 415 -2.03 -16.85 7.60
N SER A 416 -1.20 -17.67 6.95
CA SER A 416 -0.99 -19.08 7.29
C SER A 416 0.41 -19.57 6.88
N PHE A 417 0.76 -20.83 7.18
CA PHE A 417 2.01 -21.43 6.68
C PHE A 417 2.11 -21.49 5.14
N SER A 418 0.99 -21.34 4.42
CA SER A 418 0.95 -21.31 2.95
C SER A 418 0.85 -19.91 2.36
N TYR A 419 0.69 -18.85 3.18
CA TYR A 419 0.51 -17.48 2.69
C TYR A 419 0.85 -16.39 3.74
N PRO A 420 1.71 -15.40 3.42
CA PRO A 420 2.38 -14.57 4.43
C PRO A 420 1.61 -13.32 4.87
N SER A 421 0.64 -12.86 4.09
CA SER A 421 -0.16 -11.66 4.36
C SER A 421 -1.60 -12.03 4.63
N ASP A 422 -2.32 -11.20 5.37
CA ASP A 422 -3.77 -11.29 5.51
C ASP A 422 -4.53 -10.69 4.31
N HIS A 423 -3.83 -9.99 3.41
CA HIS A 423 -4.30 -9.55 2.09
C HIS A 423 -3.71 -10.44 0.98
N LEU A 424 -4.50 -10.78 -0.03
CA LEU A 424 -4.03 -11.47 -1.24
C LEU A 424 -3.34 -10.49 -2.18
N SER A 425 -2.32 -10.97 -2.91
CA SER A 425 -1.74 -10.20 -4.01
C SER A 425 -2.74 -10.05 -5.16
N LEU A 426 -2.86 -8.84 -5.67
CA LEU A 426 -3.57 -8.55 -6.92
C LEU A 426 -2.54 -8.46 -8.04
N VAL A 427 -2.72 -9.21 -9.13
CA VAL A 427 -1.78 -9.22 -10.26
C VAL A 427 -2.58 -9.19 -11.56
N CYS A 428 -2.25 -8.28 -12.48
CA CYS A 428 -2.88 -8.24 -13.79
C CYS A 428 -1.89 -7.84 -14.89
N ASP A 429 -2.09 -8.40 -16.08
CA ASP A 429 -1.40 -7.99 -17.30
C ASP A 429 -2.21 -6.91 -18.00
N LEU A 430 -1.60 -5.75 -18.24
CA LEU A 430 -2.20 -4.68 -19.03
C LEU A 430 -1.43 -4.48 -20.33
N SER A 431 -2.09 -3.86 -21.31
CA SER A 431 -1.43 -3.28 -22.48
C SER A 431 -2.03 -1.90 -22.72
N PHE A 432 -1.34 -1.10 -23.52
CA PHE A 432 -1.97 0.09 -24.07
C PHE A 432 -3.09 -0.29 -25.05
N ASN A 433 -4.13 0.54 -25.08
CA ASN A 433 -5.11 0.48 -26.16
C ASN A 433 -4.41 0.81 -27.48
N ASP A 434 -4.71 0.04 -28.53
CA ASP A 434 -4.24 0.28 -29.89
C ASP A 434 -4.65 1.70 -30.32
N CYS A 435 -3.67 2.48 -30.80
CA CYS A 435 -3.96 3.81 -31.30
C CYS A 435 -4.60 3.69 -32.68
N PRO A 436 -5.79 4.29 -32.94
CA PRO A 436 -6.21 4.51 -34.31
C PRO A 436 -5.17 5.38 -35.03
N ASP A 437 -4.88 5.02 -36.28
CA ASP A 437 -3.93 5.65 -37.20
C ASP A 437 -2.44 5.67 -36.78
N ARG A 438 -1.77 4.58 -37.16
CA ARG A 438 -0.60 4.68 -38.06
C ARG A 438 -0.94 4.02 -39.40
N SER A 439 -1.71 4.74 -40.21
CA SER A 439 -2.02 4.42 -41.61
C SER A 439 -1.15 5.23 -42.58
#